data_AF-W2T567-F1
#
_entry.id   AF-W2T567-F1
#
_cell.length_a   1.000
_cell.length_b   1.000
_cell.length_c   1.000
_cell.angle_alpha   90.00
_cell.angle_beta   90.00
_cell.angle_gamma   90.00
#
_symmetry.space_group_name_H-M   'P 1'
#
loop_
_entity.id
_entity.type
_entity.pdbx_description
1 polymer ?
#
loop_
_entity_poly.entity_id
_entity_poly.type
_entity_poly.pdbx_seq_one_letter_code
_entity_poly.pdbx_strand_id
1 'polypeptide(L)' 'MKYGKPTKPHMNTKNCIEKRLRISTAAGDGRHHCYPHFTCAVDTENIRRVFNDCRDIIQRIHLRQYELL' A
#
# COMPACT_ATOMS: atom_id res chain seq x y z
N MET A 1 19.82 -17.93 -29.51
CA MET A 1 19.97 -16.94 -28.43
C MET A 1 18.68 -16.93 -27.61
N LYS A 2 18.68 -17.57 -26.43
CA LYS A 2 17.54 -17.58 -25.51
C LYS A 2 17.77 -16.43 -24.53
N TYR A 3 16.98 -15.36 -24.63
CA TYR A 3 16.98 -14.30 -23.62
C TYR A 3 16.42 -14.89 -22.32
N GLY A 4 17.30 -15.24 -21.39
CA GLY A 4 16.92 -15.64 -20.04
C GLY A 4 16.21 -14.47 -19.37
N LYS A 5 14.94 -14.67 -18.98
CA LYS A 5 14.23 -13.68 -18.16
C LYS A 5 15.01 -13.50 -16.87
N PRO A 6 15.36 -12.26 -16.47
CA PRO A 6 15.90 -12.05 -15.13
C PRO A 6 14.82 -12.45 -14.12
N THR A 7 15.06 -13.54 -13.39
CA THR A 7 14.33 -13.88 -12.17
C THR A 7 14.60 -12.76 -11.17
N LYS A 8 13.64 -11.86 -11.01
CA LYS A 8 13.79 -10.65 -10.18
C LYS A 8 14.17 -11.04 -8.75
N PRO A 9 15.13 -10.35 -8.11
CA PRO A 9 15.47 -10.62 -6.72
C PRO A 9 14.27 -10.21 -5.85
N HIS A 10 13.61 -11.21 -5.27
CA HIS A 10 12.48 -11.07 -4.34
C HIS A 10 12.88 -10.47 -2.96
N MET A 11 13.96 -9.68 -2.88
CA MET A 11 14.54 -9.25 -1.59
C MET A 11 14.89 -7.77 -1.44
N ASN A 12 14.73 -6.90 -2.45
CA ASN A 12 15.08 -5.46 -2.30
C ASN A 12 13.90 -4.49 -2.18
N THR A 13 12.65 -4.96 -2.20
CA THR A 13 11.47 -4.08 -2.10
C THR A 13 10.97 -3.87 -0.66
N LYS A 14 11.23 -4.83 0.25
CA LYS A 14 10.86 -4.72 1.68
C LYS A 14 11.44 -3.46 2.34
N ASN A 15 12.72 -3.17 2.07
CA ASN A 15 13.44 -2.05 2.69
C ASN A 15 12.89 -0.66 2.29
N CYS A 16 12.34 -0.53 1.07
CA CYS A 16 11.81 0.76 0.60
C CYS A 16 10.49 1.13 1.31
N ILE A 17 9.68 0.12 1.62
CA ILE A 17 8.40 0.31 2.33
C ILE A 17 8.61 0.53 3.82
N GLU A 18 9.53 -0.21 4.45
CA GLU A 18 9.90 0.04 5.85
C GLU A 18 10.38 1.48 6.05
N LYS A 19 11.18 2.01 5.12
CA LYS A 19 11.64 3.39 5.16
C LYS A 19 10.49 4.39 5.05
N ARG A 20 9.49 4.14 4.19
CA ARG A 20 8.32 5.01 4.02
C ARG A 20 7.36 4.96 5.22
N LEU A 21 7.15 3.78 5.80
CA LEU A 21 6.35 3.58 7.03
C LEU A 21 6.96 4.27 8.25
N ARG A 22 8.30 4.28 8.35
CA ARG A 22 8.99 5.03 9.42
C ARG A 22 8.72 6.53 9.33
N ILE A 23 8.75 7.10 8.13
CA ILE A 23 8.50 8.54 7.92
C ILE A 23 7.07 8.91 8.32
N SER A 24 6.08 8.10 7.94
CA SER A 24 4.68 8.37 8.30
C SER A 24 4.40 8.30 9.80
N THR A 25 5.13 7.45 10.51
CA THR A 25 4.96 7.27 11.96
C THR A 25 5.74 8.32 12.78
N ALA A 26 6.85 8.83 12.24
CA ALA A 26 7.70 9.80 12.93
C ALA A 26 7.13 11.24 12.91
N ALA A 27 6.24 11.57 11.97
CA ALA A 27 5.72 12.92 11.78
C ALA A 27 4.24 13.10 12.16
N GLY A 28 3.51 12.02 12.46
CA GLY A 28 2.08 12.05 12.72
C GLY A 28 1.75 11.99 14.21
N ASP A 29 0.85 12.86 14.67
CA ASP A 29 0.22 12.87 16.00
C ASP A 29 -0.75 11.69 16.26
N GLY A 30 -0.60 10.59 15.52
CA GLY A 30 -1.49 9.43 15.56
C GLY A 30 -2.85 9.64 14.87
N ARG A 31 -3.17 10.83 14.34
CA ARG A 31 -4.44 11.09 13.63
C ARG A 31 -4.46 10.59 12.19
N HIS A 32 -3.29 10.30 11.60
CA HIS A 32 -3.16 9.87 10.20
C HIS A 32 -2.49 8.48 10.14
N HIS A 33 -3.19 7.50 9.56
CA HIS A 33 -2.66 6.15 9.34
C HIS A 33 -2.20 5.97 7.88
N CYS A 34 -1.12 5.23 7.66
CA CYS A 34 -0.64 4.86 6.32
C CYS A 34 -0.94 3.39 6.01
N TYR A 35 -1.54 3.16 4.85
CA TYR A 35 -1.89 1.83 4.34
C TYR A 35 -1.15 1.58 3.01
N PRO A 36 0.06 0.98 3.04
CA PRO A 36 0.86 0.79 1.84
C PRO A 36 0.33 -0.39 1.00
N HIS A 37 0.26 -0.20 -0.32
CA HIS A 37 -0.09 -1.25 -1.28
C HIS A 37 1.04 -1.46 -2.29
N PHE A 38 1.31 -2.72 -2.64
CA PHE A 38 2.12 -3.06 -3.79
C PHE A 38 1.26 -3.06 -5.04
N THR A 39 1.58 -2.21 -6.00
CA THR A 39 0.78 -2.06 -7.21
C THR A 39 1.61 -2.28 -8.46
N CYS A 40 0.93 -2.71 -9.52
CA CYS A 40 1.44 -2.77 -10.87
C CYS A 40 0.55 -1.85 -11.72
N ALA A 41 1.02 -0.64 -12.03
CA ALA A 41 0.22 0.39 -12.69
C ALA A 41 -0.34 0.00 -14.06
N VAL A 42 0.31 -0.93 -14.75
CA VAL A 42 -0.10 -1.43 -16.07
C VAL A 42 -1.06 -2.62 -16.00
N ASP A 43 -1.24 -3.21 -14.82
CA ASP A 43 -2.14 -4.35 -14.61
C ASP A 43 -3.49 -3.84 -14.10
N THR A 44 -4.48 -3.81 -15.00
CA THR A 44 -5.84 -3.34 -14.72
C THR A 44 -6.49 -4.09 -13.55
N GLU A 45 -6.25 -5.39 -13.41
CA GLU A 45 -6.84 -6.22 -12.36
C GLU A 45 -6.17 -5.95 -11.00
N ASN A 46 -4.86 -5.72 -10.99
CA ASN A 46 -4.15 -5.27 -9.80
C ASN A 46 -4.69 -3.93 -9.31
N ILE A 47 -4.85 -2.96 -10.21
CA ILE A 47 -5.36 -1.63 -9.86
C ILE A 47 -6.81 -1.70 -9.38
N ARG A 48 -7.66 -2.50 -10.03
CA ARG A 48 -9.05 -2.70 -9.60
C ARG A 48 -9.14 -3.21 -8.16
N ARG A 49 -8.30 -4.18 -7.79
CA ARG A 49 -8.27 -4.73 -6.41
C ARG A 49 -7.80 -3.70 -5.40
N VAL A 50 -6.70 -3.00 -5.69
CA VAL A 50 -6.15 -1.98 -4.79
C VAL A 50 -7.15 -0.84 -4.57
N PHE A 51 -7.88 -0.41 -5.60
CA PHE A 51 -8.92 0.61 -5.44
C PHE A 51 -10.11 0.16 -4.59
N ASN A 52 -10.50 -1.12 -4.68
CA ASN A 52 -11.52 -1.66 -3.80
C ASN A 52 -11.05 -1.68 -2.34
N ASP A 53 -9.80 -2.09 -2.08
CA ASP A 53 -9.24 -2.04 -0.72
C ASP A 53 -9.21 -0.61 -0.18
N CYS A 54 -8.80 0.37 -1.00
CA CYS A 54 -8.82 1.78 -0.64
C CYS A 54 -10.24 2.28 -0.30
N ARG A 55 -11.27 1.85 -1.03
CA ARG A 55 -12.68 2.21 -0.74
C ARG A 55 -13.06 1.76 0.66
N ASP A 56 -12.77 0.51 1.01
CA ASP A 56 -13.14 -0.06 2.32
C ASP A 56 -12.40 0.64 3.47
N ILE A 57 -11.12 0.97 3.27
CA ILE A 57 -10.31 1.72 4.25
C ILE A 57 -10.91 3.11 4.49
N ILE A 58 -11.19 3.85 3.42
CA ILE A 58 -11.75 5.20 3.52
C ILE A 58 -13.10 5.15 4.25
N GLN A 59 -13.97 4.21 3.90
CA GLN A 59 -15.27 4.06 4.55
C GLN A 59 -15.13 3.72 6.04
N ARG A 60 -14.22 2.80 6.40
CA ARG A 60 -13.96 2.46 7.81
C ARG A 60 -13.44 3.64 8.61
N ILE A 61 -12.57 4.48 8.04
CA ILE A 61 -12.07 5.69 8.69
C ILE A 61 -13.23 6.66 8.93
N HIS A 62 -14.06 6.92 7.91
CA HIS A 62 -15.21 7.80 8.05
C HIS A 62 -16.17 7.29 9.13
N LEU A 63 -16.51 6.00 9.13
CA LEU A 63 -17.43 5.43 10.12
C LEU A 63 -16.88 5.49 11.55
N ARG A 64 -15.57 5.23 11.75
CA ARG A 64 -14.92 5.36 13.06
C ARG A 64 -14.93 6.81 13.55
N GLN A 65 -14.82 7.80 12.68
CA GLN A 65 -14.91 9.22 13.06
C GLN A 65 -16.30 9.61 13.60
N TYR A 66 -17.35 8.89 13.21
CA TYR A 66 -18.71 9.08 13.72
C TYR A 66 -19.10 8.09 14.83
N GLU A 67 -18.15 7.33 15.39
CA GLU A 67 -18.39 6.30 16.42
C GLU A 67 -19.41 5.23 15.98
N LEU A 68 -19.55 4.99 14.68
CA LEU A 68 -20.44 3.97 14.10
C LEU A 68 -19.78 2.58 14.00
N LEU A 69 -18.52 2.46 14.43
CA LEU A 69 -17.67 1.25 14.42
C LEU A 69 -16.63 1.27 15.54
#